data_AF-A0A3S0L190-F1
#
_entry.id   AF-A0A3S0L190-F1
#
_cell.length_a   1.000
_cell.length_b   1.000
_cell.length_c   1.000
_cell.angle_alpha   90.00
_cell.angle_beta   90.00
_cell.angle_gamma   90.00
#
_symmetry.space_group_name_H-M   'P 1'
#
loop_
_entity.id
_entity.type
_entity.pdbx_description
1 polymer ?
#
loop_
_entity_poly.entity_id
_entity_poly.type
_entity_poly.pdbx_seq_one_letter_code
_entity_poly.pdbx_strand_id
1 'polypeptide(L)'
;MNNLLEKFANHLSNLTARQAAYWAAALTVLVVVVSAMSTYVDIRNDGNEQELGMVFQWNTMQARYSQGRLSVVDGLKIADNEKDALVQLLKTGVGQRSAFTDANDRLDRNKFISVVHEAYPQLGGLNIYDRLFVEVQAMRTVFAADQGKLHDMVRAYDLWRTTGGLFQPLLVEWIGFPSKRLEIRIGQKVLTGPEALDKLSRAIISTSVQEIFESGKDRPITR
;
A
#
# COMPACT_ATOMS: atom_id res chain seq x y z
N MET A 1 -42.63 2.48 31.50
CA MET A 1 -41.22 2.47 31.97
C MET A 1 -41.10 2.31 33.49
N ASN A 2 -41.94 2.99 34.30
CA ASN A 2 -41.85 2.93 35.77
C ASN A 2 -42.07 1.53 36.38
N ASN A 3 -42.99 0.73 35.81
CA ASN A 3 -43.37 -0.57 36.37
C ASN A 3 -42.27 -1.66 36.24
N LEU A 4 -41.30 -1.50 35.34
CA LEU A 4 -40.16 -2.41 35.22
C LEU A 4 -39.06 -2.09 36.23
N LEU A 5 -38.78 -0.81 36.46
CA LEU A 5 -37.81 -0.36 37.45
C LEU A 5 -38.29 -0.64 38.88
N GLU A 6 -39.58 -0.47 39.16
CA GLU A 6 -40.19 -0.80 40.47
C GLU A 6 -40.15 -2.31 40.75
N LYS A 7 -40.46 -3.15 39.76
CA LYS A 7 -40.36 -4.60 39.89
C LYS A 7 -38.92 -5.08 40.05
N PHE A 8 -37.97 -4.44 39.37
CA PHE A 8 -36.55 -4.75 39.52
C PHE A 8 -36.06 -4.36 40.93
N ALA A 9 -36.45 -3.20 41.45
CA ALA A 9 -36.11 -2.75 42.80
C ALA A 9 -36.68 -3.66 43.90
N ASN A 10 -37.95 -4.06 43.79
CA ASN A 10 -38.59 -4.99 44.75
C ASN A 10 -38.05 -6.42 44.66
N HIS A 11 -37.54 -6.84 43.50
CA HIS A 11 -36.86 -8.13 43.36
C HIS A 11 -35.47 -8.08 44.00
N LEU A 12 -34.76 -6.95 43.86
CA LEU A 12 -33.46 -6.73 44.50
C LEU A 12 -33.53 -6.71 46.03
N SER A 13 -34.61 -6.18 46.62
CA SER A 13 -34.79 -6.12 48.09
C SER A 13 -35.09 -7.47 48.74
N ASN A 14 -35.56 -8.46 47.97
CA ASN A 14 -35.92 -9.80 48.45
C ASN A 14 -34.86 -10.88 48.19
N LEU A 15 -33.72 -10.51 47.60
CA LEU A 15 -32.61 -11.44 47.39
C LEU A 15 -31.86 -11.64 48.71
N THR A 16 -31.62 -12.89 49.06
CA THR A 16 -30.65 -13.20 50.11
C THR A 16 -29.28 -12.64 49.72
N ALA A 17 -28.44 -12.23 50.69
CA ALA A 17 -27.11 -11.65 50.42
C ALA A 17 -26.25 -12.52 49.48
N ARG A 18 -26.44 -13.85 49.51
CA ARG A 18 -25.80 -14.80 48.58
C ARG A 18 -26.32 -14.66 47.14
N GLN A 19 -27.64 -14.58 46.94
CA GLN A 19 -28.20 -14.40 45.59
C GLN A 19 -27.83 -13.03 45.01
N ALA A 20 -27.83 -11.96 45.83
CA ALA A 20 -27.36 -10.64 45.40
C ALA A 20 -25.87 -10.68 44.96
N ALA A 21 -25.02 -11.41 45.68
CA ALA A 21 -23.61 -11.60 45.30
C ALA A 21 -23.45 -12.37 43.98
N TYR A 22 -24.25 -13.42 43.74
CA TYR A 22 -24.24 -14.15 42.47
C TYR A 22 -24.67 -13.28 41.28
N TRP A 23 -25.73 -12.47 41.44
CA TRP A 23 -26.16 -11.54 40.40
C TRP A 23 -25.12 -10.46 40.12
N ALA A 24 -24.49 -9.90 41.15
CA ALA A 24 -23.40 -8.93 40.99
C ALA A 24 -22.19 -9.54 40.26
N ALA A 25 -21.79 -10.76 40.61
CA ALA A 25 -20.71 -11.48 39.92
C ALA A 25 -21.07 -11.77 38.45
N ALA A 26 -22.28 -12.26 38.19
CA ALA A 26 -22.76 -12.55 36.83
C ALA A 26 -22.79 -11.29 35.96
N LEU A 27 -23.24 -10.16 36.52
CA LEU A 27 -23.31 -8.89 35.80
C LEU A 27 -21.90 -8.32 35.55
N THR A 28 -20.98 -8.47 36.50
CA THR A 28 -19.57 -8.10 36.32
C THR A 28 -18.94 -8.90 35.17
N VAL A 29 -19.14 -10.22 35.16
CA VAL A 29 -18.65 -11.09 34.08
C VAL A 29 -19.25 -10.68 32.74
N LEU A 30 -20.57 -10.41 32.70
CA LEU A 30 -21.23 -9.96 31.47
C LEU A 30 -20.64 -8.65 30.95
N VAL A 31 -20.43 -7.65 31.81
CA VAL A 31 -19.83 -6.37 31.42
C VAL A 31 -18.41 -6.57 30.87
N VAL A 32 -17.60 -7.41 31.52
CA VAL A 32 -16.25 -7.73 31.05
C VAL A 32 -16.29 -8.41 29.67
N VAL A 33 -17.17 -9.40 29.49
CA VAL A 33 -17.32 -10.13 28.22
C VAL A 33 -17.80 -9.21 27.10
N VAL A 34 -18.80 -8.37 27.36
CA VAL A 34 -19.31 -7.39 26.37
C VAL A 34 -18.23 -6.37 26.00
N SER A 35 -17.47 -5.87 26.98
CA SER A 35 -16.37 -4.92 26.75
C SER A 35 -15.24 -5.55 25.92
N ALA A 36 -14.88 -6.81 26.22
CA ALA A 36 -13.89 -7.57 25.47
C ALA A 36 -14.35 -7.84 24.02
N MET A 37 -15.63 -8.20 23.84
CA MET A 37 -16.21 -8.40 22.50
C MET A 37 -16.25 -7.10 21.69
N SER A 38 -16.63 -5.98 22.30
CA SER A 38 -16.62 -4.67 21.61
C SER A 38 -15.21 -4.34 21.13
N THR A 39 -14.23 -4.41 22.03
CA THR A 39 -12.82 -4.14 21.72
C THR A 39 -12.29 -5.06 20.61
N TYR A 40 -12.67 -6.34 20.65
CA TYR A 40 -12.32 -7.31 19.60
C TYR A 40 -12.90 -6.92 18.23
N VAL A 41 -14.18 -6.55 18.20
CA VAL A 41 -14.86 -6.16 16.96
C VAL A 41 -14.26 -4.88 16.39
N ASP A 42 -13.96 -3.89 17.23
CA ASP A 42 -13.37 -2.62 16.82
C ASP A 42 -11.98 -2.85 16.21
N ILE A 43 -11.07 -3.54 16.91
CA ILE A 43 -9.74 -3.87 16.39
C ILE A 43 -9.83 -4.68 15.10
N ARG A 44 -10.77 -5.64 15.03
CA ARG A 44 -10.96 -6.45 13.82
C ARG A 44 -11.45 -5.63 12.63
N ASN A 45 -12.38 -4.71 12.86
CA ASN A 45 -12.92 -3.86 11.80
C ASN A 45 -11.87 -2.87 11.31
N ASP A 46 -11.20 -2.17 12.23
CA ASP A 46 -10.13 -1.21 11.92
C ASP A 46 -8.99 -1.86 11.15
N GLY A 47 -8.55 -3.05 11.56
CA GLY A 47 -7.50 -3.79 10.88
C GLY A 47 -7.91 -4.22 9.48
N ASN A 48 -9.14 -4.71 9.29
CA ASN A 48 -9.65 -5.07 7.97
C ASN A 48 -9.78 -3.84 7.05
N GLU A 49 -10.25 -2.71 7.57
CA GLU A 49 -10.39 -1.47 6.79
C GLU A 49 -9.03 -0.99 6.27
N GLN A 50 -8.01 -0.97 7.13
CA GLN A 50 -6.66 -0.58 6.76
C GLN A 50 -6.04 -1.52 5.71
N GLU A 51 -6.18 -2.84 5.90
CA GLU A 51 -5.70 -3.82 4.92
C GLU A 51 -6.39 -3.70 3.56
N LEU A 52 -7.72 -3.54 3.56
CA LEU A 52 -8.50 -3.31 2.33
C LEU A 52 -8.09 -2.01 1.64
N GLY A 53 -7.87 -0.95 2.42
CA GLY A 53 -7.37 0.32 1.91
C GLY A 53 -6.01 0.17 1.20
N MET A 54 -5.08 -0.56 1.82
CA MET A 54 -3.76 -0.81 1.23
C MET A 54 -3.85 -1.64 -0.06
N VAL A 55 -4.67 -2.70 -0.08
CA VAL A 55 -4.91 -3.52 -1.27
C VAL A 55 -5.53 -2.68 -2.40
N PHE A 56 -6.51 -1.84 -2.06
CA PHE A 56 -7.15 -0.93 -3.01
C PHE A 56 -6.15 0.07 -3.60
N GLN A 57 -5.31 0.70 -2.77
CA GLN A 57 -4.29 1.64 -3.23
C GLN A 57 -3.24 0.94 -4.12
N TRP A 58 -2.81 -0.28 -3.75
CA TRP A 58 -1.91 -1.09 -4.56
C TRP A 58 -2.50 -1.40 -5.95
N ASN A 59 -3.75 -1.86 -6.01
CA ASN A 59 -4.43 -2.16 -7.25
C ASN A 59 -4.66 -0.90 -8.11
N THR A 60 -5.00 0.23 -7.47
CA THR A 60 -5.18 1.53 -8.14
C THR A 60 -3.87 2.01 -8.77
N MET A 61 -2.76 1.91 -8.04
CA MET A 61 -1.43 2.25 -8.55
C MET A 61 -1.07 1.40 -9.77
N GLN A 62 -1.30 0.08 -9.71
CA GLN A 62 -1.07 -0.82 -10.85
C GLN A 62 -1.95 -0.48 -12.05
N ALA A 63 -3.24 -0.22 -11.83
CA ALA A 63 -4.19 0.13 -12.89
C ALA A 63 -3.81 1.45 -13.57
N ARG A 64 -3.49 2.50 -12.79
CA ARG A 64 -3.03 3.80 -13.32
C ARG A 64 -1.74 3.66 -14.10
N TYR A 65 -0.80 2.86 -13.62
CA TYR A 65 0.44 2.61 -14.35
C TYR A 65 0.18 1.89 -15.69
N SER A 66 -0.73 0.92 -15.71
CA SER A 66 -1.14 0.24 -16.94
C SER A 66 -1.82 1.20 -17.93
N GLN A 67 -2.77 2.01 -17.44
CA GLN A 67 -3.50 3.00 -18.24
C GLN A 67 -2.57 4.08 -18.80
N GLY A 68 -1.66 4.62 -17.97
CA GLY A 68 -0.66 5.59 -18.42
C GLY A 68 0.17 5.02 -19.57
N ARG A 69 0.63 3.77 -19.44
CA ARG A 69 1.40 3.10 -20.50
C ARG A 69 0.60 2.95 -21.80
N LEU A 70 -0.67 2.55 -21.72
CA LEU A 70 -1.54 2.47 -22.90
C LEU A 70 -1.77 3.85 -23.53
N SER A 71 -1.99 4.89 -22.73
CA SER A 71 -2.15 6.27 -23.22
C SER A 71 -0.92 6.77 -23.98
N VAL A 72 0.28 6.44 -23.50
CA VAL A 72 1.52 6.77 -24.22
C VAL A 72 1.57 6.03 -25.56
N VAL A 73 1.25 4.74 -25.57
CA VAL A 73 1.27 3.91 -26.79
C VAL A 73 0.24 4.40 -27.82
N ASP A 74 -0.99 4.66 -27.40
CA ASP A 74 -2.08 5.14 -28.25
C ASP A 74 -1.82 6.57 -28.75
N GLY A 75 -1.25 7.43 -27.90
CA GLY A 75 -0.94 8.84 -28.20
C GLY A 75 0.15 9.02 -29.25
N LEU A 76 0.95 7.98 -29.51
CA LEU A 76 2.02 8.00 -30.52
C LEU A 76 1.57 7.43 -31.87
N LYS A 77 0.33 6.91 -31.99
CA LYS A 77 -0.21 6.30 -33.24
C LYS A 77 0.74 5.27 -33.89
N ILE A 78 1.49 4.58 -33.03
CA ILE A 78 2.53 3.63 -33.41
C ILE A 78 1.87 2.30 -33.87
N ALA A 79 2.46 1.62 -34.86
CA ALA A 79 1.94 0.33 -35.36
C ALA A 79 2.04 -0.77 -34.29
N ASP A 80 1.17 -1.79 -34.31
CA ASP A 80 1.05 -2.77 -33.22
C ASP A 80 2.37 -3.50 -32.86
N ASN A 81 3.27 -3.71 -33.82
CA ASN A 81 4.59 -4.30 -33.62
C ASN A 81 5.59 -3.39 -32.85
N GLU A 82 5.39 -2.08 -32.90
CA GLU A 82 6.21 -1.08 -32.21
C GLU A 82 5.63 -0.74 -30.82
N LYS A 83 4.34 -1.03 -30.59
CA LYS A 83 3.65 -0.85 -29.29
C LYS A 83 4.27 -1.70 -28.19
N ASP A 84 4.53 -2.98 -28.44
CA ASP A 84 5.09 -3.91 -27.45
C ASP A 84 6.50 -3.50 -27.01
N ALA A 85 7.27 -2.98 -27.96
CA ALA A 85 8.60 -2.45 -27.76
C ALA A 85 8.58 -1.21 -26.86
N LEU A 86 7.67 -0.27 -27.13
CA LEU A 86 7.48 0.90 -26.28
C LEU A 86 6.97 0.52 -24.88
N VAL A 87 6.03 -0.43 -24.80
CA VAL A 87 5.52 -1.03 -23.56
C VAL A 87 6.66 -1.62 -22.73
N GLN A 88 7.58 -2.35 -23.35
CA GLN A 88 8.80 -2.86 -22.73
C GLN A 88 9.71 -1.73 -22.24
N LEU A 89 9.98 -0.72 -23.07
CA LEU A 89 10.81 0.42 -22.67
C LEU A 89 10.18 1.26 -21.56
N LEU A 90 8.85 1.37 -21.48
CA LEU A 90 8.18 2.02 -20.35
C LEU A 90 8.32 1.20 -19.06
N LYS A 91 8.20 -0.14 -19.15
CA LYS A 91 8.47 -1.06 -18.02
C LYS A 91 9.92 -0.93 -17.55
N THR A 92 10.85 -1.01 -18.48
CA THR A 92 12.29 -0.91 -18.23
C THR A 92 12.71 0.50 -17.84
N GLY A 93 12.06 1.53 -18.35
CA GLY A 93 12.30 2.93 -18.01
C GLY A 93 11.95 3.26 -16.57
N VAL A 94 11.01 2.54 -15.97
CA VAL A 94 10.70 2.63 -14.55
C VAL A 94 11.60 1.72 -13.70
N GLY A 95 12.08 0.59 -14.24
CA GLY A 95 12.99 -0.34 -13.54
C GLY A 95 14.49 -0.01 -13.60
N GLN A 96 14.98 0.52 -14.73
CA GLN A 96 16.39 0.80 -15.06
C GLN A 96 16.63 2.31 -15.15
N ARG A 97 16.33 3.02 -14.07
CA ARG A 97 16.45 4.49 -13.97
C ARG A 97 17.81 5.01 -14.46
N SER A 98 18.91 4.31 -14.17
CA SER A 98 20.28 4.68 -14.58
C SER A 98 20.52 4.80 -16.08
N ALA A 99 19.75 4.12 -16.92
CA ALA A 99 19.88 4.26 -18.38
C ALA A 99 19.30 5.60 -18.88
N PHE A 100 18.44 6.24 -18.08
CA PHE A 100 17.67 7.42 -18.46
C PHE A 100 17.95 8.63 -17.58
N THR A 101 18.88 8.52 -16.64
CA THR A 101 19.20 9.59 -15.70
C THR A 101 20.62 10.14 -15.85
N ASP A 102 20.78 11.41 -15.49
CA ASP A 102 22.09 12.06 -15.38
C ASP A 102 22.85 11.56 -14.14
N ALA A 103 24.06 12.08 -13.92
CA ALA A 103 24.87 11.73 -12.75
C ALA A 103 24.21 12.11 -11.41
N ASN A 104 23.14 12.90 -11.42
CA ASN A 104 22.37 13.31 -10.24
C ASN A 104 21.01 12.59 -10.15
N ASP A 105 20.83 11.50 -10.90
CA ASP A 105 19.62 10.69 -10.94
C ASP A 105 18.34 11.43 -11.38
N ARG A 106 18.51 12.54 -12.13
CA ARG A 106 17.44 13.30 -12.78
C ARG A 106 17.23 12.75 -14.19
N LEU A 107 15.98 12.71 -14.65
CA LEU A 107 15.67 12.26 -16.02
C LEU A 107 16.39 13.16 -17.03
N ASP A 108 17.34 12.58 -17.78
CA ASP A 108 18.12 13.29 -18.79
C ASP A 108 17.42 13.11 -20.15
N ARG A 109 16.98 14.23 -20.73
CA ARG A 109 16.27 14.23 -22.01
C ARG A 109 17.12 13.66 -23.13
N ASN A 110 18.39 14.00 -23.22
CA ASN A 110 19.24 13.57 -24.33
C ASN A 110 19.60 12.09 -24.21
N LYS A 111 19.87 11.59 -23.01
CA LYS A 111 20.06 10.14 -22.77
C LYS A 111 18.78 9.36 -23.04
N PHE A 112 17.63 9.87 -22.59
CA PHE A 112 16.35 9.24 -22.85
C PHE A 112 16.07 9.13 -24.33
N ILE A 113 16.18 10.24 -25.07
CA ILE A 113 15.98 10.26 -26.52
C ILE A 113 17.00 9.34 -27.21
N SER A 114 18.27 9.35 -26.78
CA SER A 114 19.32 8.48 -27.35
C SER A 114 19.01 7.00 -27.17
N VAL A 115 18.63 6.56 -25.96
CA VAL A 115 18.32 5.15 -25.68
C VAL A 115 17.06 4.71 -26.44
N VAL A 116 16.04 5.58 -26.51
CA VAL A 116 14.83 5.28 -27.28
C VAL A 116 15.13 5.24 -28.78
N HIS A 117 15.96 6.15 -29.30
CA HIS A 117 16.35 6.17 -30.71
C HIS A 117 17.24 4.97 -31.09
N GLU A 118 18.15 4.54 -30.20
CA GLU A 118 18.98 3.35 -30.41
C GLU A 118 18.13 2.07 -30.41
N ALA A 119 17.21 1.94 -29.46
CA ALA A 119 16.31 0.79 -29.38
C ALA A 119 15.27 0.80 -30.51
N TYR A 120 14.82 1.99 -30.93
CA TYR A 120 13.70 2.18 -31.86
C TYR A 120 13.94 3.32 -32.86
N PRO A 121 14.89 3.13 -33.80
CA PRO A 121 15.19 4.14 -34.83
C PRO A 121 14.00 4.41 -35.76
N GLN A 122 13.05 3.46 -35.87
CA GLN A 122 11.83 3.58 -36.65
C GLN A 122 10.82 4.60 -36.11
N LEU A 123 10.92 4.99 -34.84
CA LEU A 123 10.10 6.06 -34.23
C LEU A 123 10.57 7.47 -34.66
N GLY A 124 11.27 7.55 -35.79
CA GLY A 124 11.98 8.72 -36.28
C GLY A 124 11.10 9.97 -36.40
N GLY A 125 11.27 10.86 -35.44
CA GLY A 125 10.67 12.19 -35.41
C GLY A 125 10.94 12.85 -34.07
N LEU A 126 11.68 13.96 -34.06
CA LEU A 126 12.08 14.66 -32.83
C LEU A 126 10.89 14.91 -31.87
N ASN A 127 9.71 15.20 -32.43
CA ASN A 127 8.48 15.48 -31.69
C ASN A 127 7.87 14.26 -30.98
N ILE A 128 8.10 13.04 -31.49
CA ILE A 128 7.61 11.79 -30.88
C ILE A 128 8.39 11.52 -29.60
N TYR A 129 9.71 11.70 -29.65
CA TYR A 129 10.57 11.51 -28.48
C TYR A 129 10.32 12.54 -27.38
N ASP A 130 10.02 13.78 -27.75
CA ASP A 130 9.64 14.82 -26.79
C ASP A 130 8.32 14.55 -26.07
N ARG A 131 7.31 14.12 -26.83
CA ARG A 131 6.04 13.71 -26.25
C ARG A 131 6.25 12.52 -25.32
N LEU A 132 7.04 11.53 -25.74
CA LEU A 132 7.35 10.37 -24.92
C LEU A 132 8.08 10.76 -23.61
N PHE A 133 9.05 11.68 -23.68
CA PHE A 133 9.76 12.17 -22.50
C PHE A 133 8.81 12.82 -21.48
N VAL A 134 7.93 13.72 -21.94
CA VAL A 134 6.95 14.40 -21.08
C VAL A 134 6.00 13.41 -20.41
N GLU A 135 5.48 12.43 -21.17
CA GLU A 135 4.58 11.41 -20.64
C GLU A 135 5.27 10.49 -19.61
N VAL A 136 6.52 10.08 -19.89
CA VAL A 136 7.31 9.28 -18.94
C VAL A 136 7.57 10.05 -17.64
N GLN A 137 7.88 11.34 -17.73
CA GLN A 137 8.08 12.20 -16.57
C GLN A 137 6.79 12.35 -15.75
N ALA A 138 5.65 12.55 -16.41
CA ALA A 138 4.34 12.62 -15.77
C ALA A 138 4.00 11.30 -15.05
N MET A 139 4.16 10.16 -15.72
CA MET A 139 3.95 8.84 -15.13
C MET A 139 4.83 8.59 -13.91
N ARG A 140 6.13 8.95 -13.97
CA ARG A 140 7.05 8.82 -12.84
C ARG A 140 6.60 9.66 -11.64
N THR A 141 6.11 10.86 -11.88
CA THR A 141 5.62 11.75 -10.82
C THR A 141 4.37 11.19 -10.13
N VAL A 142 3.40 10.72 -10.93
CA VAL A 142 2.18 10.10 -10.41
C VAL A 142 2.51 8.81 -9.64
N PHE A 143 3.41 7.99 -10.18
CA PHE A 143 3.84 6.75 -9.53
C PHE A 143 4.52 7.01 -8.19
N ALA A 144 5.42 8.00 -8.11
CA ALA A 144 6.07 8.39 -6.86
C ALA A 144 5.04 8.89 -5.82
N ALA A 145 4.03 9.65 -6.24
CA ALA A 145 2.96 10.11 -5.35
C ALA A 145 2.09 8.94 -4.85
N ASP A 146 1.71 8.01 -5.73
CA ASP A 146 0.92 6.84 -5.37
C ASP A 146 1.69 5.89 -4.43
N GLN A 147 3.01 5.75 -4.62
CA GLN A 147 3.89 5.05 -3.68
C GLN A 147 3.96 5.75 -2.33
N GLY A 148 4.17 7.06 -2.30
CA GLY A 148 4.21 7.84 -1.06
C GLY A 148 2.94 7.64 -0.23
N LYS A 149 1.78 7.71 -0.89
CA LYS A 149 0.49 7.43 -0.25
C LYS A 149 0.39 6.00 0.29
N LEU A 150 0.85 5.01 -0.46
CA LEU A 150 0.87 3.62 0.00
C LEU A 150 1.77 3.45 1.24
N HIS A 151 2.97 4.05 1.24
CA HIS A 151 3.88 4.03 2.39
C HIS A 151 3.28 4.71 3.62
N ASP A 152 2.57 5.82 3.44
CA ASP A 152 1.87 6.49 4.54
C ASP A 152 0.79 5.57 5.15
N MET A 153 0.06 4.81 4.32
CA MET A 153 -0.92 3.83 4.78
C MET A 153 -0.26 2.66 5.53
N VAL A 154 0.85 2.13 5.01
CA VAL A 154 1.63 1.08 5.68
C VAL A 154 2.16 1.59 7.03
N ARG A 155 2.68 2.81 7.09
CA ARG A 155 3.14 3.43 8.34
C ARG A 155 2.01 3.59 9.34
N ALA A 156 0.83 4.03 8.90
CA ALA A 156 -0.34 4.17 9.77
C ALA A 156 -0.78 2.81 10.33
N TYR A 157 -0.78 1.77 9.49
CA TYR A 157 -1.07 0.40 9.90
C TYR A 157 -0.04 -0.16 10.88
N ASP A 158 1.25 0.08 10.63
CA ASP A 158 2.33 -0.28 11.54
C ASP A 158 2.20 0.44 12.90
N LEU A 159 1.85 1.73 12.90
CA LEU A 159 1.60 2.48 14.12
C LEU A 159 0.41 1.90 14.89
N TRP A 160 -0.70 1.64 14.20
CA TRP A 160 -1.91 1.06 14.79
C TRP A 160 -1.65 -0.31 15.43
N ARG A 161 -0.87 -1.19 14.79
CA ARG A 161 -0.56 -2.52 15.35
C ARG A 161 0.49 -2.49 16.47
N THR A 162 1.34 -1.46 16.55
CA THR A 162 2.50 -1.45 17.48
C THR A 162 2.43 -0.46 18.64
N THR A 163 1.67 0.65 18.53
CA THR A 163 1.78 1.79 19.47
C THR A 163 0.48 2.21 20.14
N GLY A 164 -0.53 1.34 20.11
CA GLY A 164 -1.81 1.59 20.73
C GLY A 164 -1.82 1.52 22.27
N GLY A 165 -3.01 1.29 22.85
CA GLY A 165 -3.16 1.10 24.30
C GLY A 165 -2.30 -0.04 24.86
N LEU A 166 -2.18 -0.14 26.19
CA LEU A 166 -1.25 -1.07 26.88
C LEU A 166 -1.33 -2.54 26.38
N PHE A 167 -2.51 -2.98 25.93
CA PHE A 167 -2.75 -4.34 25.43
C PHE A 167 -2.94 -4.43 23.91
N GLN A 168 -2.92 -3.31 23.19
CA GLN A 168 -3.26 -3.29 21.76
C GLN A 168 -2.29 -4.14 20.91
N PRO A 169 -0.95 -4.08 21.07
CA PRO A 169 -0.06 -4.93 20.29
C PRO A 169 -0.32 -6.43 20.51
N LEU A 170 -0.56 -6.83 21.76
CA LEU A 170 -0.88 -8.21 22.12
C LEU A 170 -2.24 -8.66 21.54
N LEU A 171 -3.24 -7.79 21.59
CA LEU A 171 -4.57 -8.07 21.04
C LEU A 171 -4.53 -8.15 19.51
N VAL A 172 -3.79 -7.27 18.84
CA VAL A 172 -3.65 -7.27 17.37
C VAL A 172 -2.93 -8.53 16.90
N GLU A 173 -1.85 -8.93 17.59
CA GLU A 173 -1.16 -10.21 17.34
C GLU A 173 -2.09 -11.40 17.56
N TRP A 174 -2.84 -11.41 18.67
CA TRP A 174 -3.80 -12.49 18.98
C TRP A 174 -4.94 -12.60 17.96
N ILE A 175 -5.42 -11.46 17.45
CA ILE A 175 -6.47 -11.40 16.41
C ILE A 175 -5.92 -11.87 15.05
N GLY A 176 -4.59 -11.85 14.87
CA GLY A 176 -3.91 -12.41 13.70
C GLY A 176 -3.69 -11.40 12.58
N PHE A 177 -3.39 -10.15 12.92
CA PHE A 177 -2.93 -9.13 11.97
C PHE A 177 -1.39 -9.12 11.89
N PRO A 178 -0.76 -9.05 10.69
CA PRO A 178 -1.38 -8.92 9.37
C PRO A 178 -2.17 -10.15 8.95
N SER A 179 -3.40 -9.94 8.51
CA SER A 179 -4.33 -11.02 8.25
C SER A 179 -4.07 -11.64 6.88
N LYS A 180 -4.49 -12.90 6.69
CA LYS A 180 -4.44 -13.56 5.38
C LYS A 180 -5.29 -12.87 4.31
N ARG A 181 -6.15 -11.92 4.69
CA ARG A 181 -6.97 -11.12 3.78
C ARG A 181 -6.21 -9.95 3.16
N LEU A 182 -5.08 -9.55 3.75
CA LEU A 182 -4.13 -8.67 3.08
C LEU A 182 -3.49 -9.45 1.93
N GLU A 183 -4.17 -9.46 0.78
CA GLU A 183 -3.75 -10.16 -0.42
C GLU A 183 -3.33 -9.16 -1.49
N ILE A 184 -2.09 -9.28 -1.97
CA ILE A 184 -1.61 -8.52 -3.12
C ILE A 184 -1.20 -9.47 -4.24
N ARG A 185 -1.49 -9.06 -5.48
CA ARG A 185 -1.12 -9.83 -6.67
C ARG A 185 -0.06 -9.10 -7.46
N ILE A 186 0.96 -9.85 -7.87
CA ILE A 186 2.06 -9.41 -8.71
C ILE A 186 2.18 -10.40 -9.87
N GLY A 187 1.57 -10.07 -11.00
CA GLY A 187 1.41 -11.03 -12.10
C GLY A 187 0.62 -12.26 -11.65
N GLN A 188 1.25 -13.43 -11.70
CA GLN A 188 0.65 -14.70 -11.27
C GLN A 188 0.90 -15.03 -9.79
N LYS A 189 1.78 -14.29 -9.09
CA LYS A 189 2.10 -14.54 -7.69
C LYS A 189 1.12 -13.82 -6.78
N VAL A 190 0.55 -14.56 -5.83
CA VAL A 190 -0.30 -14.03 -4.75
C VAL A 190 0.52 -14.03 -3.47
N LEU A 191 0.65 -12.87 -2.82
CA LEU A 191 1.27 -12.71 -1.51
C LEU A 191 0.18 -12.40 -0.50
N THR A 192 0.29 -12.93 0.72
CA THR A 192 -0.72 -12.71 1.77
C THR A 192 -0.09 -12.33 3.11
N GLY A 193 -0.85 -11.63 3.95
CA GLY A 193 -0.49 -11.35 5.34
C GLY A 193 0.87 -10.65 5.48
N PRO A 194 1.77 -11.14 6.35
CA PRO A 194 3.07 -10.51 6.59
C PRO A 194 3.93 -10.34 5.34
N GLU A 195 3.89 -11.30 4.41
CA GLU A 195 4.66 -11.20 3.15
C GLU A 195 4.11 -10.11 2.23
N ALA A 196 2.79 -9.96 2.19
CA ALA A 196 2.15 -8.87 1.46
C ALA A 196 2.51 -7.52 2.08
N LEU A 197 2.46 -7.41 3.41
CA LEU A 197 2.84 -6.18 4.12
C LEU A 197 4.30 -5.79 3.88
N ASP A 198 5.24 -6.75 4.01
CA ASP A 198 6.66 -6.53 3.70
C ASP A 198 6.81 -6.00 2.28
N LYS A 199 6.10 -6.61 1.32
CA LYS A 199 6.19 -6.16 -0.07
C LYS A 199 5.60 -4.77 -0.30
N LEU A 200 4.51 -4.40 0.37
CA LEU A 200 3.92 -3.05 0.32
C LEU A 200 4.81 -2.00 1.00
N SER A 201 5.57 -2.40 2.02
CA SER A 201 6.48 -1.51 2.77
C SER A 201 7.75 -1.16 1.99
N ARG A 202 8.11 -1.96 0.97
CA ARG A 202 9.30 -1.75 0.17
C ARG A 202 9.02 -0.76 -0.96
N ALA A 203 9.79 0.33 -0.98
CA ALA A 203 9.77 1.24 -2.11
C ALA A 203 10.24 0.50 -3.37
N ILE A 204 9.52 0.67 -4.48
CA ILE A 204 10.02 0.17 -5.77
C ILE A 204 11.08 1.17 -6.24
N ILE A 205 12.30 0.94 -5.79
CA ILE A 205 13.49 1.68 -6.18
C ILE A 205 14.12 1.04 -7.41
N SER A 206 14.75 1.84 -8.25
CA SER A 206 15.54 1.34 -9.37
C SER A 206 16.81 0.67 -8.87
N THR A 207 17.35 -0.27 -9.66
CA THR A 207 18.57 -1.02 -9.32
C THR A 207 19.75 -0.11 -8.98
N SER A 208 19.87 1.05 -9.63
CA SER A 208 20.91 2.05 -9.35
C SER A 208 20.81 2.71 -7.97
N VAL A 209 19.60 2.95 -7.48
CA VAL A 209 19.36 3.55 -6.17
C VAL A 209 19.55 2.50 -5.08
N GLN A 210 19.14 1.26 -5.37
CA GLN A 210 19.41 0.12 -4.51
C GLN A 210 20.91 -0.08 -4.30
N GLU A 211 21.72 -0.03 -5.37
CA GLU A 211 23.18 -0.07 -5.28
C GLU A 211 23.76 1.08 -4.43
N ILE A 212 23.24 2.30 -4.54
CA ILE A 212 23.72 3.45 -3.74
C ILE A 212 23.44 3.23 -2.25
N PHE A 213 22.25 2.78 -1.89
CA PHE A 213 21.88 2.53 -0.49
C PHE A 213 22.54 1.27 0.09
N GLU A 214 22.73 0.21 -0.71
CA GLU A 214 23.40 -1.02 -0.27
C GLU A 214 24.93 -0.85 -0.19
N SER A 215 25.53 -0.08 -1.10
CA SER A 215 26.98 0.17 -1.12
C SER A 215 27.42 1.36 -0.25
N GLY A 216 26.49 2.25 0.13
CA GLY A 216 26.77 3.50 0.83
C GLY A 216 27.62 4.49 0.02
N LYS A 217 27.80 4.24 -1.29
CA LYS A 217 28.59 5.08 -2.18
C LYS A 217 27.67 5.61 -3.27
N ASP A 218 27.50 6.92 -3.27
CA ASP A 218 26.89 7.62 -4.40
C ASP A 218 27.83 7.54 -5.60
N ARG A 219 27.28 7.40 -6.82
CA ARG A 219 28.12 7.40 -8.02
C ARG A 219 28.75 8.78 -8.15
N PRO A 220 30.07 8.88 -8.42
CA PRO A 220 30.73 10.17 -8.49
C PRO A 220 30.07 11.03 -9.58
N ILE A 221 29.82 12.30 -9.27
CA ILE A 221 29.33 13.30 -10.22
C ILE A 221 30.40 13.48 -11.30
N THR A 222 30.36 12.65 -12.35
CA THR A 222 31.19 12.85 -13.53
C THR A 222 30.56 13.96 -14.35
N ARG A 223 31.24 15.13 -14.34
CA ARG A 223 31.04 16.22 -15.29
C ARG A 223 31.37 15.78 -16.71
#